data_AF-A0A509L9U8-F1
#
_entry.id   AF-A0A509L9U8-F1
#
_cell.length_a   1.000
_cell.length_b   1.000
_cell.length_c   1.000
_cell.angle_alpha   90.00
_cell.angle_beta   90.00
_cell.angle_gamma   90.00
#
_symmetry.space_group_name_H-M   'P 1'
#
loop_
_entity.id
_entity.type
_entity.pdbx_description
1 polymer ?
#
loop_
_entity_poly.entity_id
_entity_poly.type
_entity_poly.pdbx_seq_one_letter_code
_entity_poly.pdbx_strand_id
1 'polypeptide(L)'
;MTKNSSNSLYGNTSRFKTGKIELDLRVEIERTLHGASDEIAKGRSGFLRKIRRDSEGKPVRCPCRDSITDEPDKDYFCKFCHSMGWFWDEHKIVYYKGDDVFRPSGNKQQETQPKKVDASYFYIECNEVITPIDIIVEVEVDKEGKITYPVKRLNFFEIWRPEDFKADNGRLEYWRVTAGLLRDWSVWYGRTNIRQIY
;
A
#
# COMPACT_ATOMS: atom_id res chain seq x y z
N MET A 1 8.72 28.60 32.78
CA MET A 1 7.61 27.97 32.03
C MET A 1 7.61 28.55 30.62
N THR A 2 8.28 27.88 29.69
CA THR A 2 8.44 28.29 28.29
C THR A 2 7.19 27.88 27.50
N LYS A 3 6.53 28.87 26.89
CA LYS A 3 5.41 28.65 25.97
C LYS A 3 5.99 28.19 24.63
N ASN A 4 5.78 26.92 24.27
CA ASN A 4 6.02 26.43 22.92
C ASN A 4 4.88 26.93 22.02
N SER A 5 5.17 27.98 21.26
CA SER A 5 4.37 28.41 20.11
C SER A 5 4.51 27.39 19.00
N SER A 6 3.47 26.59 18.80
CA SER A 6 3.26 25.75 17.62
C SER A 6 3.07 26.65 16.40
N ASN A 7 4.16 26.90 15.67
CA ASN A 7 4.11 27.48 14.34
C ASN A 7 3.31 26.53 13.43
N SER A 8 2.12 26.98 13.01
CA SER A 8 1.36 26.39 11.92
C SER A 8 2.19 26.48 10.64
N LEU A 9 2.73 25.34 10.20
CA LEU A 9 3.64 25.21 9.06
C LEU A 9 2.92 25.07 7.71
N TYR A 10 1.59 25.13 7.67
CA TYR A 10 0.81 24.89 6.46
C TYR A 10 -0.01 26.13 6.09
N GLY A 11 0.67 27.11 5.52
CA GLY A 11 0.07 28.36 5.06
C GLY A 11 0.81 28.97 3.87
N ASN A 12 1.28 28.17 2.92
CA ASN A 12 1.89 28.68 1.68
C ASN A 12 1.03 28.34 0.47
N THR A 13 -0.05 29.10 0.29
CA THR A 13 -0.67 29.24 -1.04
C THR A 13 0.20 30.20 -1.85
N SER A 14 0.98 29.68 -2.81
CA SER A 14 1.72 30.53 -3.74
C SER A 14 0.73 31.25 -4.66
N ARG A 15 0.46 32.54 -4.36
CA ARG A 15 -0.36 33.40 -5.22
C ARG A 15 0.38 33.69 -6.52
N PHE A 16 0.06 32.96 -7.58
CA PHE A 16 0.43 33.38 -8.94
C PHE A 16 -0.38 34.62 -9.36
N LYS A 17 0.24 35.50 -10.16
CA LYS A 17 -0.31 36.82 -10.57
C LYS A 17 -1.58 36.75 -11.44
N THR A 18 -2.02 35.56 -11.81
CA THR A 18 -3.33 35.27 -12.39
C THR A 18 -4.10 34.48 -11.36
N GLY A 19 -5.22 35.00 -10.84
CA GLY A 19 -5.95 34.51 -9.65
C GLY A 19 -6.56 33.10 -9.68
N LYS A 20 -5.91 32.13 -10.34
CA LYS A 20 -6.17 30.70 -10.16
C LYS A 20 -5.37 30.23 -8.95
N ILE A 21 -6.09 29.85 -7.90
CA ILE A 21 -5.51 29.11 -6.77
C ILE A 21 -5.28 27.70 -7.29
N GLU A 22 -4.01 27.33 -7.49
CA GLU A 22 -3.64 25.95 -7.83
C GLU A 22 -3.83 25.08 -6.59
N LEU A 23 -4.46 23.93 -6.77
CA LEU A 23 -4.73 22.98 -5.68
C LEU A 23 -3.44 22.20 -5.39
N ASP A 24 -2.91 22.30 -4.17
CA ASP A 24 -1.75 21.49 -3.76
C ASP A 24 -2.21 20.06 -3.45
N LEU A 25 -2.04 19.17 -4.43
CA LEU A 25 -2.50 17.78 -4.34
C LEU A 25 -1.82 17.00 -3.21
N ARG A 26 -0.61 17.37 -2.79
CA ARG A 26 0.04 16.77 -1.63
C ARG A 26 -0.69 17.10 -0.33
N VAL A 27 -1.15 18.34 -0.17
CA VAL A 27 -1.94 18.73 1.00
C VAL A 27 -3.29 18.02 0.97
N GLU A 28 -3.91 17.90 -0.20
CA GLU A 28 -5.19 17.22 -0.32
C GLU A 28 -5.10 15.71 -0.04
N ILE A 29 -4.05 15.03 -0.50
CA ILE A 29 -3.86 13.60 -0.18
C ILE A 29 -3.50 13.42 1.29
N GLU A 30 -2.67 14.28 1.89
CA GLU A 30 -2.32 14.24 3.31
C GLU A 30 -3.59 14.40 4.17
N ARG A 31 -4.44 15.38 3.84
CA ARG A 31 -5.75 15.57 4.50
C ARG A 31 -6.69 14.38 4.29
N THR A 32 -6.73 13.83 3.09
CA THR A 32 -7.57 12.64 2.81
C THR A 32 -7.11 11.45 3.67
N LEU A 33 -5.80 11.22 3.77
CA LEU A 33 -5.23 10.08 4.48
C LEU A 33 -5.31 10.23 5.99
N HIS A 34 -4.96 11.40 6.54
CA HIS A 34 -4.81 11.61 7.98
C HIS A 34 -5.91 12.45 8.62
N GLY A 35 -6.81 13.01 7.80
CA GLY A 35 -7.86 13.93 8.23
C GLY A 35 -7.38 15.38 8.32
N ALA A 36 -8.34 16.26 8.60
CA ALA A 36 -8.13 17.68 8.87
C ALA A 36 -8.97 18.10 10.08
N SER A 37 -8.96 19.38 10.46
CA SER A 37 -9.79 19.89 11.56
C SER A 37 -11.29 19.63 11.36
N ASP A 38 -11.73 19.54 10.11
CA ASP A 38 -13.10 19.41 9.64
C ASP A 38 -13.34 18.13 8.82
N GLU A 39 -12.33 17.26 8.68
CA GLU A 39 -12.40 16.03 7.89
C GLU A 39 -11.89 14.82 8.67
N ILE A 40 -12.65 13.71 8.60
CA ILE A 40 -12.26 12.42 9.18
C ILE A 40 -11.26 11.74 8.24
N ALA A 41 -10.17 11.23 8.82
CA ALA A 41 -9.17 10.44 8.11
C ALA A 41 -9.80 9.25 7.37
N LYS A 42 -9.50 9.12 6.07
CA LYS A 42 -9.95 7.99 5.23
C LYS A 42 -8.82 6.99 4.96
N GLY A 43 -7.59 7.32 5.37
CA GLY A 43 -6.44 6.45 5.23
C GLY A 43 -6.57 5.19 6.08
N ARG A 44 -6.03 4.09 5.54
CA ARG A 44 -5.88 2.81 6.23
C ARG A 44 -4.40 2.54 6.44
N SER A 45 -4.06 1.97 7.59
CA SER A 45 -2.70 1.51 7.88
C SER A 45 -2.45 0.15 7.23
N GLY A 46 -1.29 -0.04 6.64
CA GLY A 46 -0.80 -1.34 6.20
C GLY A 46 0.70 -1.37 6.02
N PHE A 47 1.18 -2.34 5.26
CA PHE A 47 2.61 -2.46 4.95
C PHE A 47 2.85 -2.43 3.44
N LEU A 48 3.89 -1.72 3.03
CA LEU A 48 4.53 -1.90 1.74
C LEU A 48 5.70 -2.85 1.96
N ARG A 49 5.59 -4.04 1.39
CA ARG A 49 6.60 -5.08 1.45
C ARG A 49 7.52 -4.93 0.26
N LYS A 50 8.74 -4.44 0.52
CA LYS A 50 9.79 -4.22 -0.49
C LYS A 50 10.74 -5.38 -0.55
N ILE A 51 11.18 -5.74 -1.75
CA ILE A 51 12.19 -6.78 -1.90
C ILE A 51 13.49 -6.31 -1.26
N ARG A 52 14.04 -7.12 -0.33
CA ARG A 52 15.31 -6.79 0.32
C ARG A 52 16.42 -6.84 -0.72
N ARG A 53 17.28 -5.84 -0.72
CA ARG A 53 18.45 -5.76 -1.60
C ARG A 53 19.74 -5.76 -0.79
N ASP A 54 20.79 -6.36 -1.33
CA ASP A 54 22.13 -6.30 -0.77
C ASP A 54 22.83 -4.96 -1.08
N SER A 55 24.10 -4.84 -0.66
CA SER A 55 24.92 -3.64 -0.92
C SER A 55 25.18 -3.36 -2.40
N GLU A 56 24.98 -4.34 -3.28
CA GLU A 56 25.11 -4.20 -4.74
C GLU A 56 23.76 -3.89 -5.40
N GLY A 57 22.68 -3.77 -4.63
CA GLY A 57 21.33 -3.55 -5.12
C GLY A 57 20.67 -4.81 -5.69
N LYS A 58 21.26 -5.99 -5.53
CA LYS A 58 20.68 -7.25 -5.99
C LYS A 58 19.66 -7.78 -4.98
N PRO A 59 18.54 -8.36 -5.44
CA PRO A 59 17.58 -8.99 -4.54
C PRO A 59 18.19 -10.12 -3.70
N VAL A 60 17.93 -10.14 -2.40
CA VAL A 60 18.46 -11.16 -1.49
C VAL A 60 17.60 -12.42 -1.56
N ARG A 61 18.18 -13.50 -2.09
CA ARG A 61 17.52 -14.80 -2.27
C ARG A 61 17.19 -15.47 -0.93
N CYS A 62 16.03 -16.11 -0.85
CA CYS A 62 15.71 -17.02 0.24
C CYS A 62 16.33 -18.39 -0.02
N PRO A 63 16.90 -19.06 1.01
CA PRO A 63 17.46 -20.41 0.87
C PRO A 63 16.47 -21.50 0.44
N CYS A 64 15.16 -21.22 0.47
CA CYS A 64 14.14 -22.20 0.04
C CYS A 64 13.94 -22.27 -1.49
N ARG A 65 14.66 -21.47 -2.28
CA ARG A 65 14.65 -21.62 -3.74
C ARG A 65 15.55 -22.76 -4.14
N ASP A 66 15.08 -23.53 -5.11
CA ASP A 66 15.87 -24.60 -5.71
C ASP A 66 17.06 -23.99 -6.48
N SER A 67 18.26 -24.56 -6.29
CA SER A 67 19.49 -24.05 -6.89
C SER A 67 19.57 -24.24 -8.41
N ILE A 68 18.78 -25.17 -8.95
CA ILE A 68 18.77 -25.54 -10.37
C ILE A 68 17.67 -24.78 -11.11
N THR A 69 16.43 -24.79 -10.59
CA THR A 69 15.28 -24.16 -11.28
C THR A 69 15.10 -22.69 -10.95
N ASP A 70 15.73 -22.20 -9.88
CA ASP A 70 15.48 -20.87 -9.31
C ASP A 70 13.98 -20.69 -8.93
N GLU A 71 13.21 -21.75 -8.77
CA GLU A 71 11.82 -21.63 -8.29
C GLU A 71 11.77 -21.79 -6.76
N PRO A 72 10.90 -21.04 -6.06
CA PRO A 72 10.61 -21.36 -4.67
C PRO A 72 9.94 -22.73 -4.57
N ASP A 73 10.30 -23.50 -3.55
CA ASP A 73 9.63 -24.77 -3.26
C ASP A 73 8.12 -24.55 -3.09
N LYS A 74 7.32 -25.23 -3.94
CA LYS A 74 5.85 -25.14 -3.96
C LYS A 74 5.22 -26.03 -2.90
N ASP A 75 5.92 -27.08 -2.48
CA ASP A 75 5.44 -28.07 -1.53
C ASP A 75 5.81 -27.67 -0.09
N TYR A 76 6.89 -26.91 0.08
CA TYR A 76 7.31 -26.36 1.37
C TYR A 76 6.90 -24.90 1.55
N PHE A 77 6.05 -24.64 2.55
CA PHE A 77 5.75 -23.28 2.96
C PHE A 77 6.91 -22.66 3.77
N CYS A 78 7.74 -21.84 3.10
CA CYS A 78 8.83 -21.15 3.76
C CYS A 78 8.34 -19.97 4.61
N LYS A 79 8.51 -20.08 5.94
CA LYS A 79 8.14 -19.06 6.94
C LYS A 79 8.84 -17.71 6.80
N PHE A 80 9.90 -17.63 5.99
CA PHE A 80 10.68 -16.40 5.83
C PHE A 80 10.25 -15.60 4.59
N CYS A 81 10.21 -16.25 3.41
CA CYS A 81 9.82 -15.58 2.16
C CYS A 81 8.34 -15.73 1.83
N HIS A 82 7.58 -16.54 2.58
CA HIS A 82 6.20 -16.91 2.31
C HIS A 82 6.01 -17.50 0.89
N SER A 83 6.90 -18.41 0.51
CA SER A 83 6.94 -19.05 -0.82
C SER A 83 7.13 -18.08 -2.01
N MET A 84 7.62 -16.86 -1.78
CA MET A 84 7.95 -15.91 -2.86
C MET A 84 9.42 -15.97 -3.31
N GLY A 85 10.27 -16.73 -2.60
CA GLY A 85 11.68 -16.93 -2.97
C GLY A 85 12.65 -15.82 -2.58
N TRP A 86 12.18 -14.68 -2.08
CA TRP A 86 13.02 -13.53 -1.71
C TRP A 86 12.81 -13.10 -0.27
N PHE A 87 13.81 -12.44 0.32
CA PHE A 87 13.61 -11.70 1.57
C PHE A 87 12.96 -10.36 1.31
N TRP A 88 12.27 -9.87 2.33
CA TRP A 88 11.47 -8.66 2.22
C TRP A 88 11.65 -7.77 3.44
N ASP A 89 11.61 -6.47 3.21
CA ASP A 89 11.54 -5.43 4.23
C ASP A 89 10.13 -4.82 4.23
N GLU A 90 9.50 -4.76 5.40
CA GLU A 90 8.15 -4.24 5.55
C GLU A 90 8.20 -2.81 6.08
N HIS A 91 7.63 -1.88 5.32
CA HIS A 91 7.52 -0.48 5.69
C HIS A 91 6.06 -0.17 6.00
N LYS A 92 5.79 0.44 7.15
CA LYS A 92 4.44 0.89 7.45
C LYS A 92 4.07 1.99 6.47
N ILE A 93 2.91 1.86 5.82
CA ILE A 93 2.34 2.87 4.95
C ILE A 93 0.92 3.23 5.40
N VAL A 94 0.49 4.43 5.01
CA VAL A 94 -0.91 4.84 5.06
C VAL A 94 -1.38 5.00 3.62
N TYR A 95 -2.51 4.40 3.28
CA TYR A 95 -3.06 4.42 1.94
C TYR A 95 -4.56 4.62 1.97
N TYR A 96 -5.10 5.22 0.91
CA TYR A 96 -6.53 5.20 0.64
C TYR A 96 -6.79 4.14 -0.43
N LYS A 97 -7.72 3.23 -0.19
CA LYS A 97 -8.14 2.23 -1.17
C LYS A 97 -9.47 2.69 -1.77
N GLY A 98 -9.46 2.96 -3.07
CA GLY A 98 -10.66 3.33 -3.80
C GLY A 98 -11.59 2.15 -3.94
N ASP A 99 -12.81 2.26 -3.42
CA ASP A 99 -13.88 1.34 -3.72
C ASP A 99 -14.43 1.70 -5.12
N ASP A 100 -13.89 1.08 -6.16
CA ASP A 100 -14.22 1.38 -7.57
C ASP A 100 -15.65 0.95 -7.96
N VAL A 101 -16.49 0.63 -6.98
CA VAL A 101 -17.92 0.34 -7.10
C VAL A 101 -18.69 1.56 -7.66
N PHE A 102 -18.16 2.77 -7.52
CA PHE A 102 -18.84 4.02 -7.89
C PHE A 102 -18.73 4.44 -9.36
N ARG A 103 -18.07 3.66 -10.22
CA ARG A 103 -18.17 3.85 -11.68
C ARG A 103 -18.77 2.61 -12.33
N PRO A 104 -20.10 2.39 -12.25
CA PRO A 104 -20.75 1.78 -13.39
C PRO A 104 -20.48 2.74 -14.55
N SER A 105 -19.58 2.37 -15.47
CA SER A 105 -19.45 3.05 -16.74
C SER A 105 -20.85 3.18 -17.30
N GLY A 106 -21.43 4.38 -17.18
CA GLY A 106 -22.71 4.74 -17.73
C GLY A 106 -22.53 4.78 -19.23
N ASN A 107 -22.48 3.60 -19.84
CA ASN A 107 -22.81 3.31 -21.23
C ASN A 107 -22.81 1.79 -21.37
N LYS A 108 -24.03 1.26 -21.39
CA LYS A 108 -24.37 -0.09 -21.84
C LYS A 108 -23.93 -0.26 -23.29
N GLN A 109 -22.71 -0.70 -23.54
CA GLN A 109 -22.40 -1.50 -24.70
C GLN A 109 -21.57 -2.69 -24.23
N GLN A 110 -22.29 -3.79 -24.02
CA GLN A 110 -21.74 -5.12 -23.87
C GLN A 110 -21.06 -5.51 -25.19
N GLU A 111 -19.79 -5.17 -25.34
CA GLU A 111 -18.91 -5.87 -26.25
C GLU A 111 -17.90 -6.62 -25.40
N THR A 112 -18.08 -7.94 -25.30
CA THR A 112 -17.02 -8.95 -25.10
C THR A 112 -15.81 -8.47 -24.30
N GLN A 113 -16.02 -7.90 -23.12
CA GLN A 113 -14.90 -7.39 -22.34
C GLN A 113 -14.15 -8.59 -21.75
N PRO A 114 -12.81 -8.64 -21.90
CA PRO A 114 -12.01 -9.65 -21.25
C PRO A 114 -12.32 -9.63 -19.75
N LYS A 115 -12.37 -10.83 -19.16
CA LYS A 115 -12.60 -11.11 -17.73
C LYS A 115 -12.16 -9.91 -16.89
N LYS A 116 -13.12 -9.20 -16.30
CA LYS A 116 -12.86 -8.02 -15.46
C LYS A 116 -11.94 -8.48 -14.34
N VAL A 117 -10.66 -8.15 -14.43
CA VAL A 117 -9.71 -8.53 -13.39
C VAL A 117 -10.00 -7.62 -12.19
N ASP A 118 -10.22 -8.19 -11.02
CA ASP A 118 -10.53 -7.45 -9.80
C ASP A 118 -9.29 -6.63 -9.37
N ALA A 119 -9.16 -5.46 -9.98
CA ALA A 119 -8.12 -4.50 -9.70
C ALA A 119 -8.57 -3.59 -8.55
N SER A 120 -7.69 -3.39 -7.57
CA SER A 120 -7.84 -2.39 -6.54
C SER A 120 -6.95 -1.18 -6.84
N TYR A 121 -7.45 0.01 -6.55
CA TYR A 121 -6.68 1.25 -6.66
C TYR A 121 -6.28 1.74 -5.29
N PHE A 122 -4.99 1.95 -5.09
CA PHE A 122 -4.40 2.49 -3.87
C PHE A 122 -3.81 3.86 -4.15
N TYR A 123 -4.03 4.79 -3.23
CA TYR A 123 -3.45 6.13 -3.24
C TYR A 123 -2.53 6.25 -2.03
N ILE A 124 -1.24 6.47 -2.28
CA ILE A 124 -0.17 6.38 -1.28
C ILE A 124 0.66 7.67 -1.34
N GLU A 125 1.15 8.13 -0.20
CA GLU A 125 2.01 9.31 -0.11
C GLU A 125 3.31 9.16 -0.93
N CYS A 126 3.87 10.29 -1.37
CA CYS A 126 5.07 10.38 -2.18
C CYS A 126 6.39 9.99 -1.48
N ASN A 127 6.35 9.69 -0.17
CA ASN A 127 7.54 9.44 0.64
C ASN A 127 8.21 8.09 0.34
N GLU A 128 7.50 7.18 -0.31
CA GLU A 128 7.98 5.84 -0.64
C GLU A 128 8.23 5.71 -2.14
N VAL A 129 9.36 5.14 -2.54
CA VAL A 129 9.54 4.65 -3.91
C VAL A 129 8.84 3.31 -4.02
N ILE A 130 7.88 3.22 -4.97
CA ILE A 130 7.05 2.04 -5.21
C ILE A 130 7.39 1.46 -6.58
N THR A 131 7.60 0.15 -6.63
CA THR A 131 7.90 -0.60 -7.85
C THR A 131 6.89 -1.73 -8.07
N PRO A 132 6.72 -2.25 -9.31
CA PRO A 132 5.82 -3.38 -9.57
C PRO A 132 6.19 -4.69 -8.84
N ILE A 133 7.41 -4.81 -8.34
CA ILE A 133 7.87 -6.00 -7.60
C ILE A 133 7.43 -5.93 -6.12
N ASP A 134 7.09 -4.74 -5.64
CA ASP A 134 6.64 -4.55 -4.26
C ASP A 134 5.20 -5.05 -4.07
N ILE A 135 4.84 -5.29 -2.81
CA ILE A 135 3.54 -5.88 -2.45
C ILE A 135 2.88 -4.99 -1.39
N ILE A 136 1.61 -4.66 -1.59
CA ILE A 136 0.80 -4.00 -0.57
C ILE A 136 0.16 -5.08 0.31
N VAL A 137 0.31 -4.95 1.62
CA VAL A 137 -0.21 -5.88 2.62
C VAL A 137 -1.23 -5.14 3.47
N GLU A 138 -2.50 -5.57 3.38
CA GLU A 138 -3.54 -5.10 4.28
C GLU A 138 -3.47 -5.88 5.59
N VAL A 139 -3.69 -5.18 6.69
CA VAL A 139 -3.64 -5.76 8.04
C VAL A 139 -4.91 -5.44 8.79
N GLU A 140 -5.20 -6.26 9.80
CA GLU A 140 -6.27 -6.01 10.74
C GLU A 140 -5.95 -4.76 11.57
N VAL A 141 -6.94 -3.88 11.66
CA VAL A 141 -6.89 -2.65 12.44
C VAL A 141 -8.00 -2.65 13.47
N ASP A 142 -7.79 -1.94 14.59
CA ASP A 142 -8.81 -1.70 15.59
C ASP A 142 -9.85 -0.66 15.12
N LYS A 143 -10.79 -0.31 16.00
CA LYS A 143 -11.86 0.65 15.67
C LYS A 143 -11.32 2.06 15.43
N GLU A 144 -10.12 2.34 15.94
CA GLU A 144 -9.39 3.59 15.82
C GLU A 144 -8.44 3.60 14.61
N GLY A 145 -8.42 2.54 13.79
CA GLY A 145 -7.59 2.42 12.59
C GLY A 145 -6.12 2.12 12.87
N LYS A 146 -5.76 1.71 14.10
CA LYS A 146 -4.41 1.31 14.48
C LYS A 146 -4.22 -0.18 14.25
N ILE A 147 -2.99 -0.55 13.88
CA ILE A 147 -2.61 -1.95 13.67
C ILE A 147 -2.73 -2.72 14.99
N THR A 148 -3.48 -3.83 14.98
CA THR A 148 -3.59 -4.73 16.14
C THR A 148 -2.33 -5.59 16.29
N TYR A 149 -1.90 -5.83 17.52
CA TYR A 149 -0.77 -6.71 17.82
C TYR A 149 -1.24 -7.98 18.54
N PRO A 150 -0.84 -9.19 18.10
CA PRO A 150 0.09 -9.47 16.99
C PRO A 150 -0.50 -9.10 15.61
N VAL A 151 0.35 -8.62 14.70
CA VAL A 151 -0.06 -8.15 13.37
C VAL A 151 -0.71 -9.27 12.59
N LYS A 152 -1.99 -9.12 12.28
CA LYS A 152 -2.73 -10.05 11.43
C LYS A 152 -2.82 -9.50 10.01
N ARG A 153 -2.15 -10.17 9.07
CA ARG A 153 -2.22 -9.85 7.63
C ARG A 153 -3.52 -10.43 7.07
N LEU A 154 -4.23 -9.64 6.28
CA LEU A 154 -5.52 -10.01 5.69
C LEU A 154 -5.35 -10.35 4.21
N ASN A 155 -4.85 -9.38 3.44
CA ASN A 155 -4.77 -9.47 1.99
C ASN A 155 -3.38 -9.05 1.49
N PHE A 156 -2.93 -9.70 0.42
CA PHE A 156 -1.71 -9.33 -0.30
C PHE A 156 -2.08 -8.89 -1.71
N PHE A 157 -1.61 -7.71 -2.10
CA PHE A 157 -1.86 -7.14 -3.41
C PHE A 157 -0.56 -7.02 -4.19
N GLU A 158 -0.50 -7.70 -5.34
CA GLU A 158 0.59 -7.56 -6.30
C GLU A 158 0.39 -6.27 -7.09
N ILE A 159 1.43 -5.44 -7.11
CA ILE A 159 1.38 -4.17 -7.82
C ILE A 159 1.57 -4.40 -9.31
N TRP A 160 0.52 -4.12 -10.09
CA TRP A 160 0.60 -4.21 -11.55
C TRP A 160 1.14 -2.92 -12.16
N ARG A 161 0.69 -1.77 -11.65
CA ARG A 161 1.07 -0.48 -12.21
C ARG A 161 1.13 0.59 -11.12
N PRO A 162 2.34 1.02 -10.73
CA PRO A 162 2.53 2.25 -9.98
C PRO A 162 2.58 3.44 -10.96
N GLU A 163 1.81 4.49 -10.69
CA GLU A 163 1.78 5.72 -11.47
C GLU A 163 2.13 6.91 -10.58
N ASP A 164 3.05 7.72 -11.08
CA ASP A 164 3.53 8.94 -10.45
C ASP A 164 2.61 10.11 -10.80
N PHE A 165 1.79 10.54 -9.85
CA PHE A 165 1.03 11.79 -10.01
C PHE A 165 1.92 12.96 -9.64
N LYS A 166 2.37 13.70 -10.66
CA LYS A 166 3.28 14.83 -10.53
C LYS A 166 2.55 16.16 -10.77
N ALA A 167 2.98 17.21 -10.09
CA ALA A 167 2.60 18.58 -10.41
C ALA A 167 3.27 19.07 -11.71
N ASP A 168 2.86 20.23 -12.20
CA ASP A 168 3.36 20.84 -13.44
C ASP A 168 4.88 21.07 -13.43
N ASN A 169 5.47 21.24 -12.24
CA ASN A 169 6.92 21.38 -12.06
C ASN A 169 7.68 20.04 -11.96
N GLY A 170 7.00 18.90 -12.14
CA GLY A 170 7.57 17.56 -12.06
C GLY A 170 7.70 16.99 -10.64
N ARG A 171 7.28 17.73 -9.60
CA ARG A 171 7.28 17.26 -8.21
C ARG A 171 6.26 16.13 -8.05
N LEU A 172 6.67 15.00 -7.48
CA LEU A 172 5.76 13.91 -7.14
C LEU A 172 4.81 14.33 -6.01
N GLU A 173 3.52 14.29 -6.26
CA GLU A 173 2.48 14.62 -5.29
C GLU A 173 2.06 13.37 -4.52
N TYR A 174 1.74 12.28 -5.22
CA TYR A 174 1.37 10.98 -4.65
C TYR A 174 1.53 9.85 -5.67
N TRP A 175 1.40 8.61 -5.20
CA TRP A 175 1.33 7.42 -6.04
C TRP A 175 -0.12 6.96 -6.21
N ARG A 176 -0.52 6.68 -7.46
CA ARG A 176 -1.69 5.86 -7.75
C ARG A 176 -1.22 4.47 -8.14
N VAL A 177 -1.63 3.45 -7.41
CA VAL A 177 -1.19 2.08 -7.60
C VAL A 177 -2.38 1.21 -7.97
N THR A 178 -2.33 0.61 -9.16
CA THR A 178 -3.24 -0.47 -9.54
C THR A 178 -2.62 -1.79 -9.10
N ALA A 179 -3.34 -2.54 -8.28
CA ALA A 179 -2.86 -3.81 -7.75
C ALA A 179 -3.96 -4.88 -7.77
N GLY A 180 -3.56 -6.11 -8.08
CA GLY A 180 -4.44 -7.28 -8.04
C GLY A 180 -4.31 -8.04 -6.73
N LEU A 181 -5.39 -8.67 -6.28
CA LEU A 181 -5.31 -9.58 -5.16
C LEU A 181 -4.43 -10.79 -5.55
N LEU A 182 -3.25 -10.88 -4.96
CA LEU A 182 -2.32 -11.96 -5.23
C LEU A 182 -2.80 -13.25 -4.56
N ARG A 183 -3.17 -13.15 -3.28
CA ARG A 183 -3.74 -14.23 -2.47
C ARG A 183 -4.60 -13.65 -1.35
N ASP A 184 -5.73 -14.31 -1.09
CA ASP A 184 -6.52 -14.16 0.14
C ASP A 184 -5.86 -15.06 1.20
N TRP A 185 -5.22 -14.47 2.21
CA TRP A 185 -4.41 -15.20 3.20
C TRP A 185 -5.07 -15.08 4.57
N SER A 186 -5.75 -16.14 5.00
CA SER A 186 -6.26 -16.25 6.38
C SER A 186 -5.41 -17.17 7.29
N VAL A 187 -4.22 -17.57 6.85
CA VAL A 187 -3.39 -18.54 7.58
C VAL A 187 -2.69 -17.86 8.77
N TRP A 188 -3.22 -18.15 9.95
CA TRP A 188 -2.72 -17.73 11.25
C TRP A 188 -1.29 -18.24 11.48
N TYR A 189 -0.34 -17.34 11.73
CA TYR A 189 0.88 -17.70 12.44
C TYR A 189 0.54 -17.84 13.94
N GLY A 190 0.73 -19.04 14.52
CA GLY A 190 0.89 -19.19 15.97
C GLY A 190 -0.32 -19.54 16.83
N ARG A 191 -1.48 -19.90 16.26
CA ARG A 191 -2.47 -20.72 17.01
C ARG A 191 -2.40 -22.15 16.50
N THR A 192 -1.50 -22.94 17.07
CA THR A 192 -1.88 -24.33 17.36
C THR A 192 -3.18 -24.26 18.13
N ASN A 193 -4.29 -24.68 17.54
CA ASN A 193 -5.46 -25.05 18.30
C ASN A 193 -5.04 -26.22 19.20
N ILE A 194 -4.44 -25.92 20.35
CA ILE A 194 -4.45 -26.82 21.50
C ILE A 194 -5.89 -26.76 22.01
N ARG A 195 -6.82 -27.37 21.26
CA ARG A 195 -7.98 -27.94 21.91
C ARG A 195 -7.44 -29.17 22.62
N GLN A 196 -7.17 -28.97 23.91
CA GLN A 196 -7.00 -30.05 24.86
C GLN A 196 -8.16 -31.01 24.64
N ILE A 197 -7.83 -32.21 24.15
CA ILE A 197 -8.68 -33.38 24.32
C ILE A 197 -8.48 -33.76 25.79
N TYR A 198 -9.45 -33.41 26.62
CA TYR A 198 -9.76 -34.09 27.86
C TYR A 198 -11.22 -34.52 27.80
#